data_AF-A0A2H0V6I9-F1
#
_entry.id   AF-A0A2H0V6I9-F1
#
_cell.length_a   1.000
_cell.length_b   1.000
_cell.length_c   1.000
_cell.angle_alpha   90.00
_cell.angle_beta   90.00
_cell.angle_gamma   90.00
#
_symmetry.space_group_name_H-M   'P 1'
#
loop_
_entity.id
_entity.type
_entity.pdbx_description
1 polymer ?
#
loop_
_entity_poly.entity_id
_entity_poly.type
_entity_poly.pdbx_seq_one_letter_code
_entity_poly.pdbx_strand_id
1 'polypeptide(L)'
;VLIYVFFIAYVLTNGEAWFGAVNSFFAPAMILMLFVVSALITASLVFAKPIYLYFEGKKKQGIELFFSTASWLIAVTVVIFAIMILTK
;
A
#
# COMPACT_ATOMS: atom_id res chain seq x y z
N VAL A 1 -6.37 3.12 -2.21
CA VAL A 1 -5.15 2.30 -2.07
C VAL A 1 -4.37 2.24 -3.38
N LEU A 2 -4.92 1.73 -4.48
CA LEU A 2 -4.17 1.58 -5.75
C LEU A 2 -3.50 2.86 -6.26
N ILE A 3 -4.23 3.98 -6.31
CA ILE A 3 -3.68 5.28 -6.71
C ILE A 3 -2.47 5.67 -5.83
N TYR A 4 -2.58 5.47 -4.52
CA TYR A 4 -1.51 5.75 -3.57
C TYR A 4 -0.29 4.83 -3.79
N VAL A 5 -0.51 3.54 -4.02
CA VAL A 5 0.57 2.58 -4.31
C VAL A 5 1.32 2.95 -5.59
N PHE A 6 0.61 3.31 -6.67
CA PHE A 6 1.24 3.77 -7.91
C PHE A 6 2.01 5.07 -7.72
N PHE A 7 1.49 6.01 -6.92
CA PHE A 7 2.21 7.23 -6.57
C PHE A 7 3.53 6.93 -5.83
N ILE A 8 3.51 6.05 -4.83
CA ILE A 8 4.73 5.67 -4.10
C ILE A 8 5.71 4.91 -5.00
N ALA A 9 5.23 4.03 -5.89
CA ALA A 9 6.07 3.37 -6.88
C ALA A 9 6.75 4.39 -7.82
N TYR A 10 6.03 5.44 -8.23
CA TYR A 10 6.59 6.54 -9.02
C TYR A 10 7.67 7.31 -8.25
N VAL A 11 7.43 7.63 -6.97
CA VAL A 11 8.42 8.30 -6.12
C VAL A 11 9.67 7.45 -5.95
N LEU A 12 9.53 6.14 -5.70
CA LEU A 12 10.67 5.23 -5.53
C LEU A 12 11.49 5.08 -6.81
N THR A 13 10.84 5.03 -7.97
CA THR A 13 11.52 4.88 -9.28
C THR A 13 12.23 6.16 -9.73
N ASN A 14 11.74 7.34 -9.32
CA ASN A 14 12.36 8.64 -9.65
C ASN A 14 13.22 9.20 -8.51
N GLY A 15 13.30 8.50 -7.37
CA GLY A 15 13.97 9.00 -6.17
C GLY A 15 15.44 9.31 -6.38
N GLU A 16 16.16 8.48 -7.13
CA GLU A 16 17.57 8.72 -7.46
C GLU A 16 17.76 10.00 -8.29
N ALA A 17 16.85 10.30 -9.21
CA ALA A 17 16.91 11.53 -10.01
C ALA A 17 16.65 12.79 -9.18
N TRP A 18 15.85 12.70 -8.12
CA TRP A 18 15.49 13.85 -7.28
C TRP A 18 16.46 14.08 -6.12
N PHE A 19 16.97 13.00 -5.53
CA PHE A 19 17.79 13.07 -4.31
C PHE A 19 19.28 12.73 -4.56
N GLY A 20 19.63 12.23 -5.75
CA GLY A 20 20.95 11.75 -6.09
C GLY A 20 21.30 10.41 -5.42
N ALA A 21 22.46 9.86 -5.79
CA ALA A 21 22.99 8.67 -5.14
C ALA A 21 23.48 9.01 -3.71
N VAL A 22 22.66 8.75 -2.71
CA VAL A 22 22.99 9.00 -1.30
C VAL A 22 23.68 7.76 -0.72
N ASN A 23 25.02 7.76 -0.69
CA ASN A 23 25.83 6.71 -0.05
C ASN A 23 26.04 6.96 1.46
N SER A 24 24.96 7.26 2.17
CA SER A 24 24.99 7.58 3.61
C SER A 24 23.98 6.73 4.36
N PHE A 25 24.20 6.54 5.67
CA PHE A 25 23.27 5.88 6.60
C PHE A 25 21.83 6.43 6.49
N PHE A 26 21.66 7.69 6.10
CA PHE A 26 20.35 8.31 5.92
C PHE A 26 19.54 7.74 4.76
N ALA A 27 20.17 7.17 3.73
CA ALA A 27 19.45 6.60 2.58
C ALA A 27 18.53 5.42 2.96
N PRO A 28 19.03 4.34 3.60
CA PRO A 28 18.15 3.25 4.05
C PRO A 28 17.15 3.73 5.11
N ALA A 29 17.51 4.67 5.97
CA ALA A 29 16.58 5.23 6.97
C ALA A 29 15.39 5.97 6.30
N MET A 30 15.63 6.76 5.26
CA MET A 30 14.57 7.46 4.51
C MET A 30 13.64 6.48 3.79
N ILE A 31 14.19 5.44 3.16
CA ILE A 31 13.38 4.40 2.49
C ILE A 31 12.50 3.67 3.51
N LEU A 32 13.06 3.31 4.68
CA LEU A 32 12.30 2.68 5.76
C LEU A 32 11.21 3.60 6.30
N MET A 33 11.50 4.89 6.48
CA MET A 33 10.49 5.86 6.92
C MET A 33 9.37 6.02 5.89
N LEU A 34 9.69 6.12 4.61
CA LEU A 34 8.70 6.17 3.53
C LEU A 34 7.84 4.91 3.52
N PHE A 35 8.44 3.74 3.73
CA PHE A 35 7.73 2.48 3.87
C PHE A 35 6.77 2.47 5.07
N VAL A 36 7.22 2.90 6.26
CA VAL A 36 6.38 2.98 7.46
C VAL A 36 5.19 3.93 7.24
N VAL A 37 5.43 5.11 6.66
CA VAL A 37 4.36 6.06 6.33
C VAL A 37 3.39 5.45 5.31
N SER A 38 3.89 4.74 4.31
CA SER A 38 3.06 4.05 3.31
C SER A 38 2.21 2.94 3.90
N ALA A 39 2.78 2.15 4.81
CA ALA A 39 2.04 1.14 5.57
C ALA A 39 0.96 1.77 6.43
N LEU A 40 1.25 2.87 7.13
CA LEU A 40 0.29 3.59 7.98
C LEU A 40 -0.88 4.16 7.17
N ILE A 41 -0.60 4.81 6.03
CA ILE A 41 -1.64 5.37 5.15
C ILE A 41 -2.48 4.25 4.56
N THR A 42 -1.85 3.18 4.07
CA THR A 42 -2.57 2.03 3.49
C THR A 42 -3.42 1.31 4.53
N ALA A 43 -2.89 1.09 5.74
CA ALA A 43 -3.63 0.51 6.85
C ALA A 43 -4.83 1.39 7.21
N SER A 44 -4.65 2.71 7.32
CA SER A 44 -5.74 3.64 7.58
C SER A 44 -6.84 3.56 6.51
N LEU A 45 -6.47 3.54 5.22
CA LEU A 45 -7.44 3.45 4.12
C LEU A 45 -8.22 2.13 4.11
N VAL A 46 -7.59 1.03 4.50
CA VAL A 46 -8.22 -0.30 4.53
C VAL A 46 -9.06 -0.49 5.79
N PHE A 47 -8.56 -0.06 6.95
CA PHE A 47 -9.15 -0.35 8.26
C PHE A 47 -10.07 0.74 8.80
N ALA A 48 -10.00 1.99 8.35
CA ALA A 48 -10.80 3.08 8.94
C ALA A 48 -12.30 2.75 8.98
N LYS A 49 -12.87 2.32 7.85
CA LYS A 49 -14.30 1.99 7.76
C LYS A 49 -14.67 0.67 8.48
N PRO A 50 -13.92 -0.44 8.32
CA PRO A 50 -14.14 -1.65 9.12
C PRO A 50 -14.12 -1.41 10.63
N ILE A 51 -13.14 -0.64 11.14
CA ILE A 51 -13.03 -0.30 12.56
C ILE A 51 -14.21 0.55 13.00
N TYR A 52 -14.59 1.55 12.22
CA TYR A 52 -15.77 2.38 12.51
C TYR A 52 -17.04 1.52 12.63
N LEU A 53 -17.29 0.64 11.65
CA LEU A 53 -18.43 -0.29 11.67
C LEU A 53 -18.38 -1.27 12.85
N TYR A 54 -17.18 -1.69 13.27
CA TYR A 54 -17.01 -2.54 14.44
C TYR A 54 -17.46 -1.83 15.72
N PHE A 55 -17.08 -0.55 15.89
CA PHE A 55 -17.50 0.27 17.04
C PHE A 55 -18.98 0.62 17.02
N GLU A 56 -19.62 0.72 15.85
CA GLU A 56 -21.09 0.87 15.73
C GLU A 56 -21.86 -0.43 16.07
N GLY A 57 -21.19 -1.51 16.47
CA GLY A 57 -21.82 -2.81 16.74
C GLY A 57 -22.11 -3.64 15.48
N LYS A 58 -21.86 -3.11 14.28
CA LYS A 58 -22.01 -3.81 12.98
C LYS A 58 -20.81 -4.69 12.67
N LYS A 59 -20.42 -5.55 13.62
CA LYS A 59 -19.20 -6.36 13.55
C LYS A 59 -19.11 -7.22 12.29
N LYS A 60 -20.19 -7.90 11.91
CA LYS A 60 -20.24 -8.75 10.71
C LYS A 60 -19.95 -7.95 9.44
N GLN A 61 -20.60 -6.80 9.27
CA GLN A 61 -20.39 -5.93 8.11
C GLN A 61 -18.97 -5.35 8.06
N GLY A 62 -18.41 -4.98 9.21
CA GLY A 62 -17.02 -4.50 9.30
C GLY A 62 -16.02 -5.57 8.86
N ILE A 63 -16.20 -6.81 9.33
CA ILE A 63 -15.36 -7.96 8.94
C ILE A 63 -15.53 -8.30 7.46
N GLU A 64 -16.76 -8.36 6.96
CA GLU A 64 -17.04 -8.60 5.54
C GLU A 64 -16.40 -7.55 4.64
N LEU A 65 -16.48 -6.26 5.02
CA LEU A 65 -15.86 -5.17 4.28
C LEU A 65 -14.34 -5.30 4.26
N PHE A 66 -13.72 -5.63 5.39
CA PHE A 66 -12.27 -5.85 5.48
C PHE A 66 -11.83 -6.98 4.55
N PHE A 67 -12.46 -8.17 4.65
CA PHE A 67 -12.10 -9.31 3.81
C PHE A 67 -12.40 -9.08 2.33
N SER A 68 -13.48 -8.36 2.01
CA SER A 68 -13.78 -7.96 0.63
C SER A 68 -12.68 -7.04 0.08
N THR A 69 -12.24 -6.05 0.87
CA THR A 69 -11.15 -5.13 0.48
C THR A 69 -9.83 -5.87 0.33
N ALA A 70 -9.49 -6.76 1.27
CA ALA A 70 -8.28 -7.58 1.21
C ALA A 70 -8.28 -8.52 -0.01
N SER A 71 -9.40 -9.20 -0.28
CA SER A 71 -9.56 -10.09 -1.43
C SER A 71 -9.41 -9.35 -2.75
N TRP A 72 -9.98 -8.15 -2.85
CA TRP A 72 -9.82 -7.28 -4.02
C TRP A 72 -8.36 -6.87 -4.24
N LEU A 73 -7.65 -6.46 -3.18
CA LEU A 73 -6.24 -6.10 -3.28
C LEU A 73 -5.36 -7.29 -3.68
N ILE A 74 -5.64 -8.49 -3.15
CA ILE A 74 -4.96 -9.73 -3.55
C ILE A 74 -5.23 -10.04 -5.02
N ALA A 75 -6.50 -9.97 -5.46
CA ALA A 75 -6.87 -10.22 -6.85
C ALA A 75 -6.13 -9.28 -7.82
N VAL A 76 -6.10 -7.97 -7.53
CA VAL A 76 -5.36 -6.99 -8.35
C VAL A 76 -3.86 -7.30 -8.36
N THR A 77 -3.29 -7.69 -7.22
CA THR A 77 -1.87 -8.07 -7.13
C THR A 77 -1.55 -9.28 -8.00
N VAL A 78 -2.38 -10.32 -7.94
CA VAL A 78 -2.25 -11.53 -8.78
C VAL A 78 -2.36 -11.18 -10.26
N VAL A 79 -3.32 -10.33 -10.64
CA VAL A 79 -3.49 -9.87 -12.04
C VAL A 79 -2.25 -9.12 -12.52
N ILE A 80 -1.69 -8.20 -11.73
CA ILE A 80 -0.47 -7.47 -12.09
C ILE A 80 0.70 -8.45 -12.29
N PHE A 81 0.90 -9.40 -11.38
CA PHE A 81 1.96 -10.41 -11.54
C PHE A 81 1.74 -11.30 -12.78
N ALA A 82 0.51 -11.72 -13.05
CA ALA A 82 0.21 -12.49 -14.25
C ALA A 82 0.53 -11.72 -15.54
N ILE A 83 0.17 -10.43 -15.61
CA ILE A 83 0.52 -9.56 -16.74
C ILE A 83 2.05 -9.44 -16.89
N MET A 84 2.78 -9.25 -15.79
CA MET A 84 4.24 -9.15 -15.82
C MET A 84 4.93 -10.44 -16.30
N ILE A 85 4.36 -11.61 -15.99
CA ILE A 85 4.88 -12.90 -16.44
C ILE A 85 4.57 -13.14 -17.92
N LEU A 86 3.38 -12.76 -18.40
CA LEU A 86 2.96 -12.97 -19.80
C LEU A 86 3.56 -11.98 -20.79
N THR A 87 3.95 -10.78 -20.32
CA THR A 87 4.55 -9.72 -21.16
C THR A 87 6.08 -9.80 -21.19
N LYS A 88 6.68 -10.64 -20.34
CA LYS A 88 8.10 -11.00 -20.40
C LYS A 88 8.34 -12.09 -21.43
#